data_AF-A0AAW0WUP4-F1
#
_entry.id   AF-A0AAW0WUP4-F1
#
_cell.length_a   1.000
_cell.length_b   1.000
_cell.length_c   1.000
_cell.angle_alpha   90.00
_cell.angle_beta   90.00
_cell.angle_gamma   90.00
#
_symmetry.space_group_name_H-M   'P 1'
#
loop_
_entity.id
_entity.type
_entity.pdbx_description
1 polymer ?
#
loop_
_entity_poly.entity_id
_entity_poly.type
_entity_poly.pdbx_seq_one_letter_code
_entity_poly.pdbx_strand_id
1 'polypeptide(L)'
;MLMLSENSKTLTSFIKAPVPIYMQIYLFNVTNPDAIRFHGAKPILKEVGPYTYREVREKFDLVWGHDDGSVSYQQNFTFFFDEEMSNGLKETDYITTINAVMVVASQVFGNETNPILRTVWSQLEKEMDLFESHVVRELLFEGYPLPEFDFDFSEVLPQLNFTEGWSGTIYEILEAMGVPDIPEFLQDNKMCLMYGVSYWLKCVRVP
;
A
#
# COMPACT_ATOMS: atom_id res chain seq x y z
N MET A 1 12.09 -26.57 -29.76
CA MET A 1 12.73 -25.96 -28.57
C MET A 1 12.33 -24.49 -28.57
N LEU A 2 11.69 -23.99 -27.51
CA LEU A 2 11.38 -22.58 -27.35
C LEU A 2 12.60 -21.92 -26.70
N MET A 3 13.21 -20.96 -27.37
CA MET A 3 14.44 -20.29 -26.91
C MET A 3 14.21 -18.78 -26.89
N LEU A 4 14.50 -18.14 -25.75
CA LEU A 4 14.38 -16.71 -25.61
C LEU A 4 15.66 -16.05 -26.13
N SER A 5 15.60 -15.43 -27.31
CA SER A 5 16.71 -14.67 -27.89
C SER A 5 16.21 -13.43 -28.62
N GLU A 6 17.09 -12.47 -28.89
CA GLU A 6 16.76 -11.19 -29.56
C GLU A 6 15.96 -11.36 -30.86
N ASN A 7 16.24 -12.42 -31.62
CA ASN A 7 15.61 -12.68 -32.92
C ASN A 7 14.51 -13.75 -32.86
N SER A 8 14.14 -14.22 -31.66
CA SER A 8 13.17 -15.30 -31.49
C SER A 8 11.72 -14.80 -31.59
N LYS A 9 10.83 -15.60 -32.19
CA LYS A 9 9.37 -15.33 -32.18
C LYS A 9 8.78 -15.33 -30.76
N THR A 10 9.44 -16.02 -29.83
CA THR A 10 9.08 -16.09 -28.41
C THR A 10 9.32 -14.79 -27.66
N LEU A 11 10.23 -13.94 -28.14
CA LEU A 11 10.54 -12.66 -27.49
C LEU A 11 9.31 -11.75 -27.42
N THR A 12 8.50 -11.68 -28.48
CA THR A 12 7.29 -10.85 -28.49
C THR A 12 6.29 -11.27 -27.43
N SER A 13 6.06 -12.58 -27.27
CA SER A 13 5.16 -13.12 -26.24
C SER A 13 5.73 -13.00 -24.83
N PHE A 14 7.06 -12.97 -24.70
CA PHE A 14 7.75 -12.73 -23.43
C PHE A 14 7.62 -11.27 -22.98
N ILE A 15 7.81 -10.33 -23.91
CA ILE A 15 7.68 -8.88 -23.69
C ILE A 15 6.25 -8.54 -23.29
N LYS A 16 5.27 -9.04 -24.04
CA LYS A 16 3.84 -8.78 -23.82
C LYS A 16 3.02 -10.05 -23.98
N ALA A 17 2.20 -10.35 -22.98
CA ALA A 17 1.35 -11.53 -23.01
C ALA A 17 0.37 -11.45 -24.20
N PRO A 18 0.23 -12.51 -25.02
CA PRO A 18 -0.65 -12.50 -26.19
C PRO A 18 -2.14 -12.64 -25.84
N VAL A 19 -2.45 -12.95 -24.58
CA VAL A 19 -3.82 -13.12 -24.08
C VAL A 19 -4.10 -12.12 -22.97
N PRO A 20 -5.34 -11.61 -22.85
CA PRO A 20 -5.71 -10.72 -21.75
C PRO A 20 -5.60 -11.47 -20.42
N ILE A 21 -5.03 -10.80 -19.42
CA ILE A 21 -4.94 -11.28 -18.05
C ILE A 21 -5.95 -10.48 -17.23
N TYR A 22 -6.69 -11.17 -16.37
CA TYR A 22 -7.66 -10.52 -15.47
C TYR A 22 -7.31 -10.85 -14.03
N MET A 23 -7.39 -9.83 -13.19
CA MET A 23 -7.23 -9.92 -11.75
C MET A 23 -8.58 -9.65 -11.12
N GLN A 24 -9.08 -10.59 -10.32
CA GLN A 24 -10.31 -10.44 -9.56
C GLN A 24 -9.98 -10.25 -8.10
N ILE A 25 -10.45 -9.15 -7.53
CA ILE A 25 -10.21 -8.79 -6.13
C ILE A 25 -11.51 -8.97 -5.34
N TYR A 26 -11.40 -9.66 -4.22
CA TYR A 26 -12.48 -9.85 -3.26
C TYR A 26 -12.07 -9.19 -1.96
N LEU A 27 -12.90 -8.25 -1.48
CA LEU A 27 -12.64 -7.48 -0.28
C LEU A 27 -13.58 -7.91 0.83
N PHE A 28 -13.13 -7.89 2.08
CA PHE A 28 -13.98 -8.15 3.23
C PHE A 28 -14.47 -6.83 3.82
N ASN A 29 -15.76 -6.56 3.65
CA ASN A 29 -16.42 -5.41 4.26
C ASN A 29 -16.84 -5.73 5.70
N VAL A 30 -16.40 -4.92 6.66
CA VAL A 30 -16.80 -5.02 8.07
C VAL A 30 -18.16 -4.34 8.26
N THR A 31 -19.15 -5.10 8.72
CA THR A 31 -20.54 -4.62 8.84
C THR A 31 -20.92 -4.11 10.23
N ASN A 32 -20.07 -4.34 11.25
CA ASN A 32 -20.31 -3.95 12.63
C ASN A 32 -19.09 -3.28 13.33
N PRO A 33 -18.43 -2.28 12.70
CA PRO A 33 -17.21 -1.67 13.23
C PRO A 33 -17.40 -1.11 14.66
N ASP A 34 -18.49 -0.38 14.92
CA ASP A 34 -18.78 0.20 16.23
C ASP A 34 -18.99 -0.87 17.32
N ALA A 35 -19.66 -1.97 17.00
CA ALA A 35 -19.88 -3.05 17.95
C ALA A 35 -18.56 -3.72 18.35
N ILE A 36 -17.61 -3.83 17.41
CA ILE A 36 -16.28 -4.34 17.69
C ILE A 36 -15.55 -3.34 18.60
N ARG A 37 -15.52 -2.06 18.21
CA ARG A 37 -14.78 -0.99 18.89
C ARG A 37 -15.25 -0.75 20.33
N PHE A 38 -16.56 -0.58 20.53
CA PHE A 38 -17.11 -0.14 21.82
C PHE A 38 -17.62 -1.28 22.70
N HIS A 39 -17.87 -2.46 22.14
CA HIS A 39 -18.47 -3.58 22.87
C HIS A 39 -17.66 -4.88 22.78
N GLY A 40 -16.52 -4.89 22.09
CA GLY A 40 -15.70 -6.09 21.91
C GLY A 40 -16.46 -7.21 21.17
N ALA A 41 -17.46 -6.85 20.36
CA ALA A 41 -18.26 -7.83 19.64
C ALA A 41 -17.40 -8.57 18.61
N LYS A 42 -17.82 -9.80 18.27
CA LYS A 42 -17.17 -10.57 17.21
C LYS A 42 -17.34 -9.85 15.85
N PRO A 43 -16.27 -9.70 15.04
CA PRO A 43 -16.39 -9.09 13.72
C PRO A 43 -17.32 -9.87 12.79
N ILE A 44 -18.15 -9.13 12.04
CA ILE A 44 -19.04 -9.66 11.00
C ILE A 44 -18.53 -9.13 9.65
N LEU A 45 -17.90 -10.03 8.89
CA LEU A 45 -17.34 -9.74 7.57
C LEU A 45 -18.30 -10.19 6.47
N LYS A 46 -18.42 -9.35 5.44
CA LYS A 46 -19.11 -9.67 4.20
C LYS A 46 -18.11 -9.58 3.04
N GLU A 47 -17.88 -10.68 2.34
CA GLU A 47 -17.11 -10.66 1.10
C GLU A 47 -17.85 -9.86 0.02
N VAL A 48 -17.13 -8.94 -0.64
CA VAL A 48 -17.64 -8.10 -1.72
C VAL A 48 -16.68 -8.21 -2.90
N GLY A 49 -17.19 -8.70 -4.02
CA GLY A 49 -16.42 -8.91 -5.25
C GLY A 49 -17.17 -9.75 -6.28
N PRO A 50 -16.55 -10.00 -7.45
CA PRO A 50 -15.21 -9.54 -7.81
C PRO A 50 -15.19 -8.07 -8.26
N TYR A 51 -14.18 -7.32 -7.84
CA TYR A 51 -13.71 -6.14 -8.57
C TYR A 51 -12.69 -6.61 -9.59
N THR A 52 -13.07 -6.61 -10.87
CA THR A 52 -12.28 -7.19 -11.94
C THR A 52 -11.47 -6.12 -12.66
N TYR A 53 -10.17 -6.39 -12.80
CA TYR A 53 -9.23 -5.52 -13.51
C TYR A 53 -8.57 -6.29 -14.64
N ARG A 54 -8.57 -5.73 -15.84
CA ARG A 54 -7.71 -6.18 -16.93
C ARG A 54 -6.28 -5.73 -16.67
N GLU A 55 -5.39 -6.69 -16.53
CA GLU A 55 -3.98 -6.49 -16.26
C GLU A 55 -3.18 -6.51 -17.56
N VAL A 56 -2.42 -5.44 -17.80
CA VAL A 56 -1.47 -5.33 -18.91
C VAL A 56 -0.05 -5.39 -18.32
N ARG A 57 0.70 -6.41 -18.71
CA ARG A 57 2.10 -6.62 -18.31
C ARG A 57 3.01 -6.34 -19.50
N GLU A 58 3.93 -5.41 -19.35
CA GLU A 58 4.91 -5.08 -20.39
C GLU A 58 6.32 -5.09 -19.81
N LYS A 59 7.22 -5.84 -20.46
CA LYS A 59 8.65 -5.85 -20.14
C LYS A 59 9.40 -4.92 -21.07
N PHE A 60 10.30 -4.12 -20.53
CA PHE A 60 11.11 -3.16 -21.28
C PHE A 60 12.52 -3.10 -20.69
N ASP A 61 13.42 -2.38 -21.36
CA ASP A 61 14.84 -2.27 -21.01
C ASP A 61 15.53 -3.63 -20.81
N LEU A 62 15.36 -4.52 -21.80
CA LEU A 62 15.96 -5.85 -21.77
C LEU A 62 17.49 -5.74 -21.93
N VAL A 63 18.22 -6.32 -20.98
CA VAL A 63 19.69 -6.44 -20.99
C VAL A 63 20.07 -7.90 -20.99
N TRP A 64 20.75 -8.36 -22.04
CA TRP A 64 21.17 -9.76 -22.20
C TRP A 64 22.54 -9.99 -21.58
N GLY A 65 22.61 -10.91 -20.61
CA GLY A 65 23.84 -11.41 -20.04
C GLY A 65 24.44 -12.47 -20.95
N HIS A 66 25.41 -12.08 -21.79
CA HIS A 66 26.06 -12.98 -22.74
C HIS A 66 26.88 -14.09 -22.06
N ASP A 67 27.35 -13.86 -20.83
CA ASP A 67 28.23 -14.79 -20.11
C ASP A 67 27.47 -15.86 -19.31
N ASP A 68 26.29 -15.53 -18.80
CA ASP A 68 25.50 -16.38 -17.90
C ASP A 68 24.17 -16.86 -18.50
N GLY A 69 23.90 -16.45 -19.75
CA GLY A 69 22.68 -16.72 -20.47
C GLY A 69 21.47 -16.07 -19.81
N SER A 70 21.60 -14.92 -19.15
CA SER A 70 20.48 -14.24 -18.50
C SER A 70 19.87 -13.14 -19.37
N VAL A 71 18.64 -12.73 -19.03
CA VAL A 71 18.06 -11.47 -19.47
C VAL A 71 17.48 -10.75 -18.27
N SER A 72 17.94 -9.52 -18.06
CA SER A 72 17.40 -8.58 -17.07
C SER A 72 16.42 -7.64 -17.75
N TYR A 73 15.34 -7.28 -17.08
CA TYR A 73 14.33 -6.37 -17.62
C TYR A 73 13.61 -5.62 -16.50
N GLN A 74 12.99 -4.52 -16.87
CA GLN A 74 11.97 -3.87 -16.06
C GLN A 74 10.61 -4.35 -16.51
N GLN A 75 9.66 -4.45 -15.57
CA GLN A 75 8.30 -4.84 -15.88
C GLN A 75 7.32 -3.84 -15.28
N ASN A 76 6.43 -3.31 -16.14
CA ASN A 76 5.32 -2.48 -15.77
C ASN A 76 4.02 -3.30 -15.73
N PHE A 77 3.16 -2.95 -14.79
CA PHE A 77 1.83 -3.50 -14.59
C PHE A 77 0.82 -2.35 -14.66
N THR A 78 -0.15 -2.45 -15.56
CA THR A 78 -1.25 -1.49 -15.67
C THR A 78 -2.57 -2.22 -15.49
N PHE A 79 -3.41 -1.69 -14.62
CA PHE A 79 -4.71 -2.27 -14.28
C PHE A 79 -5.81 -1.36 -14.83
N PHE A 80 -6.75 -1.95 -15.56
CA PHE A 80 -7.92 -1.26 -16.09
C PHE A 80 -9.17 -1.91 -15.53
N PHE A 81 -9.99 -1.16 -14.80
CA PHE A 81 -11.23 -1.68 -14.25
C PHE A 81 -12.19 -2.15 -15.35
N ASP A 82 -12.80 -3.30 -15.13
CA ASP A 82 -13.74 -3.95 -16.03
C ASP A 82 -15.10 -4.06 -15.33
N GLU A 83 -15.96 -3.06 -15.52
CA GLU A 83 -17.27 -2.96 -14.86
C GLU A 83 -18.20 -4.11 -15.27
N GLU A 84 -18.17 -4.54 -16.53
CA GLU A 84 -19.00 -5.65 -17.04
C GLU A 84 -18.66 -6.96 -16.32
N MET A 85 -17.38 -7.21 -16.08
CA MET A 85 -16.93 -8.40 -15.34
C MET A 85 -16.88 -8.21 -13.82
N SER A 86 -17.31 -7.06 -13.31
CA SER A 86 -17.41 -6.78 -11.87
C SER A 86 -18.83 -6.94 -11.32
N ASN A 87 -19.73 -7.57 -12.08
CA ASN A 87 -21.12 -7.83 -11.68
C ASN A 87 -21.89 -6.58 -11.23
N GLY A 88 -21.60 -5.42 -11.82
CA GLY A 88 -22.24 -4.14 -11.50
C GLY A 88 -21.69 -3.44 -10.25
N LEU A 89 -20.64 -3.99 -9.61
CA LEU A 89 -19.84 -3.27 -8.63
C LEU A 89 -19.06 -2.14 -9.30
N LYS A 90 -18.79 -1.08 -8.53
CA LYS A 90 -18.07 0.10 -9.00
C LYS A 90 -16.86 0.37 -8.14
N GLU A 91 -15.82 0.94 -8.73
CA GLU A 91 -14.66 1.38 -7.95
C GLU A 91 -14.96 2.51 -6.95
N THR A 92 -16.15 3.11 -7.07
CA THR A 92 -16.69 4.11 -6.14
C THR A 92 -17.47 3.49 -4.99
N ASP A 93 -17.61 2.16 -4.93
CA ASP A 93 -18.26 1.49 -3.81
C ASP A 93 -17.39 1.59 -2.56
N TYR A 94 -18.02 1.85 -1.41
CA TYR A 94 -17.33 1.97 -0.13
C TYR A 94 -17.08 0.60 0.49
N ILE A 95 -15.88 0.41 1.02
CA ILE A 95 -15.50 -0.76 1.82
C ILE A 95 -14.95 -0.28 3.16
N THR A 96 -15.58 -0.75 4.24
CA THR A 96 -15.08 -0.60 5.60
C THR A 96 -14.13 -1.75 5.92
N THR A 97 -12.89 -1.43 6.26
CA THR A 97 -11.85 -2.40 6.60
C THR A 97 -11.14 -1.99 7.90
N ILE A 98 -10.32 -2.89 8.44
CA ILE A 98 -9.43 -2.56 9.54
C ILE A 98 -8.32 -1.63 9.04
N ASN A 99 -8.03 -0.59 9.81
CA ASN A 99 -6.96 0.35 9.53
C ASN A 99 -5.60 -0.32 9.77
N ALA A 100 -4.90 -0.64 8.69
CA ALA A 100 -3.63 -1.37 8.75
C ALA A 100 -2.54 -0.59 9.50
N VAL A 101 -2.52 0.74 9.37
CA VAL A 101 -1.57 1.61 10.07
C VAL A 101 -1.79 1.50 11.58
N MET A 102 -3.04 1.59 12.05
CA MET A 102 -3.36 1.44 13.47
C MET A 102 -3.00 0.06 14.01
N VAL A 103 -3.21 -1.01 13.23
CA VAL A 103 -2.81 -2.36 13.63
C VAL A 103 -1.30 -2.46 13.83
N VAL A 104 -0.50 -2.01 12.87
CA VAL A 104 0.96 -2.03 12.97
C VAL A 104 1.43 -1.13 14.12
N ALA A 105 0.91 0.09 14.21
CA ALA A 105 1.25 1.03 15.28
C ALA A 105 0.93 0.47 16.67
N SER A 106 -0.19 -0.24 16.84
CA SER A 106 -0.55 -0.87 18.12
C SER A 106 0.46 -1.93 18.57
N GLN A 107 1.09 -2.63 17.63
CA GLN A 107 2.12 -3.62 17.94
C GLN A 107 3.44 -2.97 18.35
N VAL A 108 3.77 -1.81 17.76
CA VAL A 108 5.03 -1.11 18.02
C VAL A 108 4.93 -0.21 19.27
N PHE A 109 3.79 0.46 19.47
CA PHE A 109 3.64 1.51 20.49
C PHE A 109 2.64 1.16 21.60
N GLY A 110 1.69 0.25 21.37
CA GLY A 110 0.52 0.06 22.24
C GLY A 110 0.81 -0.45 23.65
N ASN A 111 1.94 -1.13 23.86
CA ASN A 111 2.37 -1.63 25.18
C ASN A 111 3.62 -0.92 25.72
N GLU A 112 4.05 0.17 25.07
CA GLU A 112 5.31 0.82 25.40
C GLU A 112 5.20 1.65 26.69
N THR A 113 6.17 1.48 27.58
CA THR A 113 6.25 2.28 28.82
C THR A 113 7.03 3.59 28.61
N ASN A 114 7.71 3.73 27.48
CA ASN A 114 8.46 4.94 27.16
C ASN A 114 7.50 6.12 26.96
N PRO A 115 7.63 7.21 27.75
CA PRO A 115 6.75 8.37 27.66
C PRO A 115 6.64 8.99 26.25
N ILE A 116 7.74 9.00 25.47
CA ILE A 116 7.76 9.52 24.10
C ILE A 116 6.86 8.65 23.20
N LEU A 117 7.03 7.33 23.25
CA LEU A 117 6.22 6.42 22.44
C LEU A 117 4.75 6.43 22.86
N ARG A 118 4.45 6.70 24.13
CA ARG A 118 3.08 6.90 24.61
C ARG A 118 2.43 8.18 24.06
N THR A 119 3.17 9.28 23.96
CA THR A 119 2.69 10.50 23.29
C THR A 119 2.39 10.22 21.82
N VAL A 120 3.28 9.52 21.12
CA VAL A 120 3.06 9.13 19.72
C VAL A 120 1.78 8.30 19.59
N TRP A 121 1.63 7.24 20.40
CA TRP A 121 0.44 6.41 20.40
C TRP A 121 -0.84 7.20 20.68
N SER A 122 -0.82 8.09 21.67
CA SER A 122 -1.98 8.91 22.04
C SER A 122 -2.43 9.83 20.91
N GLN A 123 -1.48 10.38 20.16
CA GLN A 123 -1.79 11.21 18.99
C GLN A 123 -2.32 10.37 17.82
N LEU A 124 -1.80 9.15 17.60
CA LEU A 124 -2.37 8.23 16.60
C LEU A 124 -3.81 7.84 16.94
N GLU A 125 -4.11 7.49 18.19
CA GLU A 125 -5.48 7.15 18.63
C GLU A 125 -6.47 8.31 18.50
N LYS A 126 -5.97 9.56 18.54
CA LYS A 126 -6.77 10.77 18.37
C LYS A 126 -7.13 11.01 16.91
N GLU A 127 -6.17 10.88 16.00
CA GLU A 127 -6.37 11.24 14.58
C GLU A 127 -6.88 10.08 13.73
N MET A 128 -6.75 8.83 14.21
CA MET A 128 -7.08 7.63 13.42
C MET A 128 -8.05 6.69 14.14
N ASP A 129 -8.94 6.08 13.37
CA ASP A 129 -9.84 5.03 13.85
C ASP A 129 -9.28 3.63 13.51
N LEU A 130 -9.62 2.62 14.32
CA LEU A 130 -9.33 1.20 14.09
C LEU A 130 -9.99 0.68 12.81
N PHE A 131 -11.14 1.26 12.42
CA PHE A 131 -11.81 0.94 11.17
C PHE A 131 -11.89 2.18 10.28
N GLU A 132 -11.64 2.00 9.00
CA GLU A 132 -11.70 3.07 8.00
C GLU A 132 -12.57 2.64 6.83
N SER A 133 -13.18 3.62 6.17
CA SER A 133 -14.07 3.39 5.02
C SER A 133 -13.63 4.24 3.85
N HIS A 134 -13.21 3.59 2.77
CA HIS A 134 -12.73 4.25 1.55
C HIS A 134 -13.42 3.64 0.33
N VAL A 135 -13.42 4.38 -0.79
CA VAL A 135 -13.87 3.79 -2.05
C VAL A 135 -12.81 2.82 -2.58
N VAL A 136 -13.25 1.81 -3.33
CA VAL A 136 -12.39 0.70 -3.77
C VAL A 136 -11.16 1.17 -4.56
N ARG A 137 -11.27 2.17 -5.46
CA ARG A 137 -10.10 2.69 -6.19
C ARG A 137 -9.05 3.31 -5.27
N GLU A 138 -9.47 4.02 -4.21
CA GLU A 138 -8.57 4.66 -3.25
C GLU A 138 -7.91 3.60 -2.38
N LEU A 139 -8.71 2.66 -1.88
CA LEU A 139 -8.23 1.55 -1.06
C LEU A 139 -7.21 0.68 -1.81
N LEU A 140 -7.43 0.41 -3.10
CA LEU A 140 -6.57 -0.46 -3.89
C LEU A 140 -5.39 0.28 -4.52
N PHE A 141 -5.61 1.34 -5.28
CA PHE A 141 -4.61 1.89 -6.20
C PHE A 141 -4.29 3.38 -5.99
N GLU A 142 -5.32 4.26 -5.94
CA GLU A 142 -5.12 5.72 -5.93
C GLU A 142 -4.53 6.25 -4.62
N GLY A 143 -4.75 5.52 -3.53
CA GLY A 143 -4.37 5.91 -2.20
C GLY A 143 -5.32 6.92 -1.57
N TYR A 144 -5.64 6.67 -0.31
CA TYR A 144 -6.34 7.63 0.55
C TYR A 144 -5.32 8.41 1.39
N PRO A 145 -5.57 9.70 1.66
CA PRO A 145 -4.63 10.53 2.42
C PRO A 145 -4.58 10.09 3.88
N LEU A 146 -3.39 10.13 4.47
CA LEU A 146 -3.22 10.02 5.92
C LEU A 146 -3.48 11.38 6.58
N PRO A 147 -4.02 11.40 7.81
CA PRO A 147 -4.15 12.64 8.56
C PRO A 147 -2.79 13.24 8.90
N GLU A 148 -2.77 14.55 9.12
CA GLU A 148 -1.63 15.21 9.75
C GLU A 148 -1.63 14.90 11.25
N PHE A 149 -0.43 14.84 11.83
CA PHE A 149 -0.24 14.59 13.25
C PHE A 149 0.34 15.81 13.91
N ASP A 150 0.01 16.03 15.18
CA ASP A 150 0.57 17.09 16.01
C ASP A 150 1.13 16.46 17.29
N PHE A 151 2.45 16.25 17.32
CA PHE A 151 3.12 15.63 18.45
C PHE A 151 3.69 16.69 19.39
N ASP A 152 3.06 16.84 20.55
CA ASP A 152 3.55 17.68 21.65
C ASP A 152 4.32 16.83 22.68
N PHE A 153 5.64 17.03 22.74
CA PHE A 153 6.53 16.36 23.70
C PHE A 153 6.96 17.27 24.86
N SER A 154 6.39 18.46 24.99
CA SER A 154 6.77 19.45 26.01
C SER A 154 6.63 18.90 27.44
N GLU A 155 5.61 18.10 27.70
CA GLU A 155 5.38 17.44 28.99
C GLU A 155 6.35 16.28 29.26
N VAL A 156 6.93 15.69 28.20
CA VAL A 156 7.75 14.48 28.28
C VAL A 156 9.25 14.77 28.35
N LEU A 157 9.70 15.84 27.69
CA LEU A 157 11.11 16.23 27.60
C LEU A 157 11.37 17.63 28.17
N PRO A 158 11.03 17.93 29.44
CA PRO A 158 11.14 19.27 30.00
C PRO A 158 12.59 19.81 30.08
N GLN A 159 13.59 18.92 29.99
CA GLN A 159 15.02 19.25 29.99
C GLN A 159 15.55 19.71 28.62
N LEU A 160 14.84 19.37 27.56
CA LEU A 160 15.11 19.89 26.24
C LEU A 160 14.15 21.06 26.09
N ASN A 161 14.64 22.29 26.00
CA ASN A 161 13.80 23.47 25.71
C ASN A 161 13.23 23.39 24.26
N PHE A 162 12.53 22.30 23.92
CA PHE A 162 11.77 22.17 22.70
C PHE A 162 10.52 23.03 22.87
N THR A 163 10.53 24.21 22.27
CA THR A 163 9.35 25.06 22.13
C THR A 163 8.45 24.63 20.97
N GLU A 164 8.86 23.62 20.20
CA GLU A 164 8.24 23.23 18.94
C GLU A 164 7.81 21.77 19.03
N GLY A 165 6.49 21.54 19.12
CA GLY A 165 5.90 20.27 18.73
C GLY A 165 6.11 20.05 17.24
N TRP A 166 6.11 18.80 16.80
CA TRP A 166 6.20 18.48 15.38
C TRP A 166 4.79 18.25 14.84
N SER A 167 4.40 19.10 13.89
CA SER A 167 3.11 19.00 13.21
C SER A 167 3.28 18.82 11.71
N GLY A 168 2.38 18.06 11.09
CA GLY A 168 2.34 17.85 9.65
C GLY A 168 2.19 16.37 9.27
N THR A 169 2.56 16.04 8.05
CA THR A 169 2.60 14.66 7.55
C THR A 169 3.71 13.85 8.21
N ILE A 170 3.62 12.52 8.16
CA ILE A 170 4.70 11.66 8.69
C ILE A 170 6.04 11.98 8.02
N TYR A 171 6.05 12.26 6.71
CA TYR A 171 7.27 12.63 5.99
C TYR A 171 7.89 13.92 6.54
N GLU A 172 7.10 15.00 6.63
CA GLU A 172 7.58 16.31 7.12
C GLU A 172 8.11 16.22 8.55
N ILE A 173 7.44 15.44 9.40
CA ILE A 173 7.86 15.22 10.79
C ILE A 173 9.20 14.47 10.84
N LEU A 174 9.34 13.37 10.09
CA LEU A 174 10.59 12.60 10.04
C LEU A 174 11.74 13.42 9.45
N GLU A 175 11.46 14.25 8.44
CA GLU A 175 12.42 15.16 7.83
C GLU A 175 12.87 16.24 8.82
N ALA A 176 11.93 16.87 9.54
CA ALA A 176 12.22 17.85 10.59
C ALA A 176 13.01 17.25 11.76
N MET A 177 12.82 15.96 12.05
CA MET A 177 13.60 15.22 13.04
C MET A 177 15.00 14.80 12.55
N GLY A 178 15.32 15.02 11.26
CA GLY A 178 16.61 14.64 10.67
C GLY A 178 16.81 13.13 10.54
N VAL A 179 15.71 12.36 10.38
CA VAL A 179 15.79 10.90 10.18
C VAL A 179 16.40 10.62 8.80
N PRO A 180 17.50 9.84 8.71
CA PRO A 180 18.06 9.46 7.42
C PRO A 180 17.20 8.38 6.73
N ASP A 181 17.32 8.29 5.41
CA ASP A 181 16.71 7.22 4.60
C ASP A 181 15.18 7.07 4.75
N ILE A 182 14.46 8.20 4.82
CA ILE A 182 12.99 8.22 4.91
C ILE A 182 12.42 7.53 3.65
N PRO A 183 11.54 6.53 3.81
CA PRO A 183 10.94 5.85 2.69
C PRO A 183 10.18 6.81 1.76
N GLU A 184 10.47 6.75 0.46
CA GLU A 184 9.88 7.64 -0.56
C GLU A 184 8.35 7.60 -0.58
N PHE A 185 7.75 6.43 -0.27
CA PHE A 185 6.30 6.28 -0.24
C PHE A 185 5.59 7.19 0.78
N LEU A 186 6.31 7.69 1.79
CA LEU A 186 5.76 8.63 2.76
C LEU A 186 5.57 10.04 2.19
N GLN A 187 6.30 10.41 1.13
CA GLN A 187 6.21 11.75 0.51
C GLN A 187 4.82 12.01 -0.09
N ASP A 188 4.18 10.98 -0.63
CA ASP A 188 2.84 11.09 -1.22
C ASP A 188 1.75 11.31 -0.16
N ASN A 189 2.06 11.08 1.13
CA ASN A 189 1.13 11.09 2.25
C ASN A 189 -0.18 10.31 1.98
N LYS A 190 -0.07 9.20 1.25
CA LYS A 190 -1.19 8.35 0.86
C LYS A 190 -0.89 6.89 1.14
N MET A 191 -1.93 6.14 1.48
CA MET A 191 -1.88 4.71 1.69
C MET A 191 -2.86 3.99 0.76
N CYS A 192 -2.42 2.88 0.16
CA CYS A 192 -3.27 1.92 -0.52
C CYS A 192 -2.72 0.50 -0.36
N LEU A 193 -3.55 -0.49 -0.69
CA LEU A 193 -3.19 -1.90 -0.58
C LEU A 193 -2.24 -2.39 -1.69
N MET A 194 -2.25 -1.74 -2.86
CA MET A 194 -1.45 -2.11 -4.04
C MET A 194 -0.41 -1.04 -4.38
N TYR A 195 0.23 -0.44 -3.36
CA TYR A 195 1.30 0.53 -3.55
C TYR A 195 2.53 -0.12 -4.22
N GLY A 196 3.16 0.56 -5.18
CA GLY A 196 4.43 0.13 -5.78
C GLY A 196 4.36 -1.07 -6.75
N VAL A 197 3.18 -1.41 -7.27
CA VAL A 197 3.02 -2.51 -8.25
C VAL A 197 3.60 -2.14 -9.64
N SER A 198 4.02 -0.89 -9.83
CA SER A 198 4.43 -0.34 -11.13
C SER A 198 5.88 -0.60 -11.54
N TYR A 199 6.83 -0.88 -10.64
CA TYR A 199 8.25 -1.04 -11.03
C TYR A 199 9.04 -2.06 -10.19
N TRP A 200 9.44 -3.17 -10.80
CA TRP A 200 10.44 -4.08 -10.22
C TRP A 200 11.41 -4.57 -11.30
N LEU A 201 12.72 -4.50 -11.02
CA LEU A 201 13.77 -5.17 -11.79
C LEU A 201 13.63 -6.68 -11.61
N LYS A 202 13.48 -7.42 -12.72
CA LYS A 202 13.41 -8.88 -12.72
C LYS A 202 14.49 -9.45 -13.64
N CYS A 203 15.18 -10.47 -13.15
CA CYS A 203 16.17 -11.22 -13.92
C CYS A 203 15.67 -12.65 -14.15
N VAL A 204 15.78 -13.14 -15.39
CA VAL A 204 15.40 -14.51 -15.77
C VAL A 204 16.58 -15.16 -16.50
N ARG A 205 16.92 -16.38 -16.10
CA ARG A 205 17.94 -17.19 -16.80
C ARG A 205 17.33 -17.85 -18.02
N VAL A 206 17.98 -17.70 -19.17
CA VAL A 206 17.62 -18.32 -20.44
C VAL A 206 18.31 -19.70 -20.52
N PRO A 207 17.57 -20.76 -20.89
CA PRO A 207 18.14 -22.10 -21.10
C PRO A 207 18.95 -22.23 -22.39
#